data_AF-A0A7W0PEY6-F1
#
_entry.id   AF-A0A7W0PEY6-F1
#
_cell.length_a   1.000
_cell.length_b   1.000
_cell.length_c   1.000
_cell.angle_alpha   90.00
_cell.angle_beta   90.00
_cell.angle_gamma   90.00
#
_symmetry.space_group_name_H-M   'P 1'
#
loop_
_entity.id
_entity.type
_entity.pdbx_description
1 polymer ?
#
loop_
_entity_poly.entity_id
_entity_poly.type
_entity_poly.pdbx_seq_one_letter_code
_entity_poly.pdbx_strand_id
1 'polypeptide(L)'
;TSPENPSSYNAHPQAVVGHLANYIYEYVFHDLPISSATFQPIDFIFPPNSMLSPDARAATSCSVMAATGAMSAIANCISRARYGAVGWEQVTASQGNGGNAAVLAGLSQWGAPFADMIAYPINTEGQGGRATQDGMDAYGFPWCAFGRAPDVESMENEFPMLVPLSSHWKDSGGHGKYRGGVGTAQLWVSHHVPMVFQMAIADNSSVQTPQPLFGGYSQPTCPGVVLNNVNITETLATAESGTLTLEALLSGKFGGDVSSQPYGSAIHPVMNGDSIIIGLSTGGTGYGDPVERRASSVERDVVKGLVSYEVARDVYGVVVDPATNQIDEAATAEARADLVAARLARGVPYDEFVASWSERKPDDAILTHFGSWPDGAVVTPLMRP
;
A
#
# COMPACT_ATOMS: atom_id res chain seq x y z
N THR A 1 -17.09 5.05 -12.34
CA THR A 1 -16.83 3.78 -11.65
C THR A 1 -17.13 2.65 -12.61
N SER A 2 -16.24 1.68 -12.74
CA SER A 2 -16.39 0.54 -13.66
C SER A 2 -17.61 -0.33 -13.32
N PRO A 3 -18.03 -1.22 -14.25
CA PRO A 3 -19.09 -2.19 -14.01
C PRO A 3 -18.78 -3.12 -12.84
N GLU A 4 -19.81 -3.75 -12.28
CA GLU A 4 -19.63 -4.91 -11.41
C GLU A 4 -18.88 -6.05 -12.12
N ASN A 5 -18.12 -6.84 -11.36
CA ASN A 5 -17.25 -7.89 -11.90
C ASN A 5 -17.56 -9.27 -11.27
N PRO A 6 -17.15 -10.38 -11.92
CA PRO A 6 -17.40 -11.74 -11.43
C PRO A 6 -16.42 -12.16 -10.31
N SER A 7 -16.27 -11.32 -9.29
CA SER A 7 -15.42 -11.59 -8.12
C SER A 7 -16.08 -11.09 -6.82
N SER A 8 -15.36 -11.18 -5.69
CA SER A 8 -15.76 -10.60 -4.41
C SER A 8 -15.48 -9.10 -4.29
N TYR A 9 -14.84 -8.48 -5.29
CA TYR A 9 -14.49 -7.06 -5.33
C TYR A 9 -15.66 -6.23 -5.88
N ASN A 10 -16.76 -6.28 -5.15
CA ASN A 10 -17.89 -5.39 -5.33
C ASN A 10 -18.31 -4.85 -3.96
N ALA A 11 -18.82 -3.62 -3.92
CA ALA A 11 -19.29 -2.97 -2.70
C ALA A 11 -20.70 -2.45 -2.91
N HIS A 12 -21.65 -2.86 -2.07
CA HIS A 12 -22.94 -2.18 -2.05
C HIS A 12 -22.78 -0.74 -1.54
N PRO A 13 -23.66 0.20 -1.95
CA PRO A 13 -23.50 1.64 -1.70
C PRO A 13 -23.17 2.02 -0.25
N GLN A 14 -23.84 1.39 0.72
CA GLN A 14 -23.64 1.63 2.14
C GLN A 14 -22.22 1.29 2.62
N ALA A 15 -21.57 0.28 2.05
CA ALA A 15 -20.18 -0.02 2.37
C ALA A 15 -19.28 1.11 1.88
N VAL A 16 -19.52 1.65 0.68
CA VAL A 16 -18.77 2.79 0.14
C VAL A 16 -18.97 4.03 1.01
N VAL A 17 -20.21 4.33 1.41
CA VAL A 17 -20.52 5.44 2.34
C VAL A 17 -19.75 5.27 3.65
N GLY A 18 -19.64 4.06 4.18
CA GLY A 18 -18.82 3.78 5.38
C GLY A 18 -17.34 4.15 5.21
N HIS A 19 -16.73 3.81 4.07
CA HIS A 19 -15.34 4.15 3.78
C HIS A 19 -15.13 5.67 3.60
N LEU A 20 -16.08 6.34 2.94
CA LEU A 20 -16.06 7.81 2.80
C LEU A 20 -16.21 8.47 4.18
N ALA A 21 -17.10 7.92 5.03
CA ALA A 21 -17.29 8.40 6.37
C ALA A 21 -16.05 8.23 7.24
N ASN A 22 -15.31 7.13 7.10
CA ASN A 22 -14.05 6.91 7.80
C ASN A 22 -13.08 8.09 7.57
N TYR A 23 -12.78 8.41 6.30
CA TYR A 23 -11.90 9.53 5.98
C TYR A 23 -12.43 10.87 6.49
N ILE A 24 -13.74 11.12 6.31
CA ILE A 24 -14.37 12.37 6.76
C ILE A 24 -14.24 12.52 8.27
N TYR A 25 -14.45 11.48 9.07
CA TYR A 25 -14.26 11.56 10.52
C TYR A 25 -12.79 11.67 10.92
N GLU A 26 -11.86 11.05 10.20
CA GLU A 26 -10.42 11.18 10.48
C GLU A 26 -9.90 12.61 10.26
N TYR A 27 -10.35 13.29 9.20
CA TYR A 27 -9.73 14.55 8.75
C TYR A 27 -10.66 15.78 8.78
N VAL A 28 -11.98 15.61 8.90
CA VAL A 28 -12.95 16.71 8.78
C VAL A 28 -13.84 16.84 10.01
N PHE A 29 -14.49 15.76 10.44
CA PHE A 29 -15.49 15.74 11.51
C PHE A 29 -14.94 15.14 12.82
N HIS A 30 -13.62 15.14 13.01
CA HIS A 30 -12.97 14.52 14.16
C HIS A 30 -13.39 15.10 15.52
N ASP A 31 -13.96 16.31 15.53
CA ASP A 31 -14.44 17.03 16.71
C ASP A 31 -15.98 17.09 16.80
N LEU A 32 -16.70 16.45 15.87
CA LEU A 32 -18.15 16.33 15.90
C LEU A 32 -18.60 15.00 16.51
N PRO A 33 -19.83 14.91 17.04
CA PRO A 33 -20.39 13.64 17.50
C PRO A 33 -20.47 12.61 16.37
N ILE A 34 -20.11 11.37 16.67
CA ILE A 34 -20.31 10.24 15.76
C ILE A 34 -21.82 10.01 15.61
N SER A 35 -22.37 10.45 14.48
CA SER A 35 -23.79 10.37 14.17
C SER A 35 -24.02 10.40 12.67
N SER A 36 -25.07 9.73 12.19
CA SER A 36 -25.52 9.87 10.79
C SER A 36 -25.96 11.29 10.45
N ALA A 37 -26.29 12.12 11.47
CA ALA A 37 -26.71 13.51 11.27
C ALA A 37 -25.64 14.38 10.59
N THR A 38 -24.35 14.09 10.78
CA THR A 38 -23.26 14.84 10.10
C THR A 38 -23.23 14.60 8.59
N PHE A 39 -23.89 13.53 8.11
CA PHE A 39 -24.04 13.20 6.69
C PHE A 39 -25.37 13.66 6.09
N GLN A 40 -26.27 14.26 6.88
CA GLN A 40 -27.51 14.83 6.37
C GLN A 40 -27.32 15.82 5.20
N PRO A 41 -26.27 16.67 5.14
CA PRO A 41 -26.06 17.58 4.02
C PRO A 41 -25.22 16.97 2.87
N ILE A 42 -24.97 15.66 2.88
CA ILE A 42 -24.13 14.96 1.88
C ILE A 42 -24.99 13.96 1.11
N ASP A 43 -25.18 14.21 -0.18
CA ASP A 43 -25.87 13.30 -1.09
C ASP A 43 -24.89 12.37 -1.81
N PHE A 44 -25.24 11.09 -1.91
CA PHE A 44 -24.47 10.09 -2.64
C PHE A 44 -25.23 9.59 -3.87
N ILE A 45 -24.58 9.61 -5.03
CA ILE A 45 -25.16 9.16 -6.30
C ILE A 45 -24.33 7.98 -6.81
N PHE A 46 -24.99 6.84 -7.00
CA PHE A 46 -24.36 5.61 -7.49
C PHE A 46 -24.96 5.19 -8.83
N PRO A 47 -24.13 5.04 -9.88
CA PRO A 47 -24.60 4.44 -11.13
C PRO A 47 -24.98 2.96 -10.91
N PRO A 48 -26.12 2.51 -11.46
CA PRO A 48 -26.58 1.13 -11.33
C PRO A 48 -25.59 0.15 -11.98
N ASN A 49 -25.46 -1.05 -11.40
CA ASN A 49 -24.58 -2.13 -11.89
C ASN A 49 -23.09 -1.73 -12.02
N SER A 50 -22.67 -0.67 -11.34
CA SER A 50 -21.25 -0.41 -11.11
C SER A 50 -20.71 -1.34 -10.02
N MET A 51 -19.39 -1.51 -9.92
CA MET A 51 -18.78 -2.28 -8.83
C MET A 51 -19.09 -1.70 -7.43
N LEU A 52 -19.58 -0.45 -7.35
CA LEU A 52 -19.97 0.24 -6.13
C LEU A 52 -21.51 0.31 -5.93
N SER A 53 -22.28 -0.31 -6.83
CA SER A 53 -23.71 -0.54 -6.72
C SER A 53 -24.10 -1.81 -7.50
N PRO A 54 -23.55 -2.98 -7.09
CA PRO A 54 -23.72 -4.23 -7.81
C PRO A 54 -25.12 -4.82 -7.61
N ASP A 55 -25.46 -5.80 -8.43
CA ASP A 55 -26.65 -6.64 -8.24
C ASP A 55 -26.60 -7.39 -6.89
N ALA A 56 -27.77 -7.72 -6.33
CA ALA A 56 -27.88 -8.39 -5.03
C ALA A 56 -27.23 -9.79 -5.00
N ARG A 57 -27.01 -10.44 -6.14
CA ARG A 57 -26.32 -11.73 -6.25
C ARG A 57 -24.79 -11.60 -6.28
N ALA A 58 -24.26 -10.38 -6.35
CA ALA A 58 -22.83 -10.15 -6.37
C ALA A 58 -22.17 -10.55 -5.05
N ALA A 59 -20.99 -11.16 -5.13
CA ALA A 59 -20.15 -11.36 -3.95
C ALA A 59 -19.56 -10.02 -3.51
N THR A 60 -19.69 -9.70 -2.22
CA THR A 60 -19.27 -8.43 -1.62
C THR A 60 -18.43 -8.61 -0.35
N SER A 61 -17.93 -9.82 -0.10
CA SER A 61 -17.08 -10.11 1.07
C SER A 61 -15.77 -9.32 1.08
N CYS A 62 -15.25 -8.95 -0.10
CA CYS A 62 -14.07 -8.09 -0.27
C CYS A 62 -14.48 -6.67 -0.70
N SER A 63 -15.66 -6.19 -0.28
CA SER A 63 -16.10 -4.81 -0.53
C SER A 63 -15.11 -3.75 -0.04
N VAL A 64 -14.37 -4.05 1.03
CA VAL A 64 -13.28 -3.21 1.55
C VAL A 64 -12.16 -3.01 0.51
N MET A 65 -11.83 -4.03 -0.27
CA MET A 65 -10.81 -3.94 -1.34
C MET A 65 -11.36 -3.14 -2.52
N ALA A 66 -12.61 -3.38 -2.90
CA ALA A 66 -13.29 -2.62 -3.96
C ALA A 66 -13.42 -1.12 -3.64
N ALA A 67 -13.49 -0.76 -2.35
CA ALA A 67 -13.69 0.61 -1.89
C ALA A 67 -12.38 1.40 -1.67
N THR A 68 -11.19 0.80 -1.82
CA THR A 68 -9.88 1.48 -1.68
C THR A 68 -9.77 2.69 -2.62
N GLY A 69 -10.34 2.59 -3.84
CA GLY A 69 -10.43 3.69 -4.78
C GLY A 69 -11.25 4.87 -4.25
N ALA A 70 -12.37 4.59 -3.56
CA ALA A 70 -13.20 5.62 -2.94
C ALA A 70 -12.49 6.28 -1.74
N MET A 71 -11.84 5.49 -0.87
CA MET A 71 -11.00 6.00 0.23
C MET A 71 -9.90 6.94 -0.26
N SER A 72 -9.27 6.56 -1.38
CA SER A 72 -8.17 7.33 -1.95
C SER A 72 -8.64 8.59 -2.65
N ALA A 73 -9.74 8.49 -3.40
CA ALA A 73 -10.32 9.61 -4.13
C ALA A 73 -10.84 10.70 -3.19
N ILE A 74 -11.54 10.33 -2.10
CA ILE A 74 -12.08 11.31 -1.16
C ILE A 74 -10.98 12.11 -0.48
N ALA A 75 -9.83 11.47 -0.19
CA ALA A 75 -8.68 12.13 0.39
C ALA A 75 -8.21 13.29 -0.50
N ASN A 76 -7.98 13.02 -1.78
CA ASN A 76 -7.52 14.03 -2.72
C ASN A 76 -8.60 15.10 -3.01
N CYS A 77 -9.87 14.71 -3.12
CA CYS A 77 -10.96 15.65 -3.38
C CYS A 77 -11.11 16.66 -2.23
N ILE A 78 -11.19 16.18 -0.98
CA ILE A 78 -11.32 17.04 0.20
C ILE A 78 -10.05 17.88 0.39
N SER A 79 -8.88 17.29 0.23
CA SER A 79 -7.61 18.00 0.37
C SER A 79 -7.47 19.14 -0.65
N ARG A 80 -7.84 18.91 -1.92
CA ARG A 80 -7.83 19.96 -2.94
C ARG A 80 -8.83 21.08 -2.65
N ALA A 81 -10.05 20.73 -2.21
CA ALA A 81 -11.06 21.71 -1.84
C ALA A 81 -10.64 22.55 -0.62
N ARG A 82 -9.97 21.91 0.36
CA ARG A 82 -9.54 22.56 1.61
C ARG A 82 -8.29 23.41 1.46
N TYR A 83 -7.39 23.11 0.50
CA TYR A 83 -6.09 23.78 0.41
C TYR A 83 -6.17 25.31 0.26
N GLY A 84 -7.22 25.82 -0.38
CA GLY A 84 -7.47 27.27 -0.51
C GLY A 84 -8.26 27.91 0.64
N ALA A 85 -8.52 27.18 1.73
CA ALA A 85 -9.37 27.59 2.83
C ALA A 85 -8.63 27.61 4.18
N VAL A 86 -9.31 28.08 5.23
CA VAL A 86 -8.81 27.97 6.62
C VAL A 86 -8.69 26.49 7.00
N GLY A 87 -7.63 26.14 7.73
CA GLY A 87 -7.35 24.75 8.10
C GLY A 87 -6.68 23.95 7.00
N TRP A 88 -6.05 24.60 6.01
CA TRP A 88 -5.23 23.96 4.98
C TRP A 88 -4.13 23.06 5.56
N GLU A 89 -3.72 23.29 6.81
CA GLU A 89 -2.76 22.46 7.55
C GLU A 89 -3.24 21.00 7.74
N GLN A 90 -4.55 20.77 7.67
CA GLN A 90 -5.18 19.44 7.71
C GLN A 90 -5.18 18.74 6.34
N VAL A 91 -4.65 19.37 5.29
CA VAL A 91 -4.49 18.73 3.99
C VAL A 91 -3.49 17.58 4.11
N THR A 92 -3.92 16.42 3.65
CA THR A 92 -3.12 15.20 3.61
C THR A 92 -3.23 14.54 2.23
N ALA A 93 -2.15 13.94 1.78
CA ALA A 93 -2.20 12.92 0.75
C ALA A 93 -2.89 11.67 1.30
N SER A 94 -3.31 10.77 0.42
CA SER A 94 -3.96 9.52 0.83
C SER A 94 -2.99 8.59 1.56
N GLN A 95 -3.54 7.73 2.44
CA GLN A 95 -2.81 6.56 2.91
C GLN A 95 -2.53 5.61 1.73
N GLY A 96 -1.84 4.50 1.99
CA GLY A 96 -1.71 3.43 0.99
C GLY A 96 -3.03 2.73 0.69
N ASN A 97 -3.90 2.60 1.71
CA ASN A 97 -5.17 1.86 1.66
C ASN A 97 -4.96 0.47 1.05
N GLY A 98 -3.91 -0.23 1.48
CA GLY A 98 -3.53 -1.51 0.90
C GLY A 98 -4.42 -2.63 1.44
N GLY A 99 -4.58 -2.69 2.76
CA GLY A 99 -5.36 -3.74 3.40
C GLY A 99 -4.86 -5.13 3.01
N ASN A 100 -3.53 -5.28 2.96
CA ASN A 100 -2.75 -6.45 2.56
C ASN A 100 -2.90 -7.63 3.54
N ALA A 101 -4.15 -7.98 3.84
CA ALA A 101 -4.51 -9.00 4.79
C ALA A 101 -4.28 -10.39 4.22
N ALA A 102 -3.71 -11.23 5.07
CA ALA A 102 -3.58 -12.66 4.86
C ALA A 102 -4.29 -13.40 6.00
N VAL A 103 -4.92 -14.51 5.65
CA VAL A 103 -5.65 -15.37 6.56
C VAL A 103 -4.87 -16.67 6.71
N LEU A 104 -4.65 -17.08 7.96
CA LEU A 104 -4.14 -18.40 8.30
C LEU A 104 -5.27 -19.25 8.88
N ALA A 105 -5.32 -20.52 8.52
CA ALA A 105 -6.30 -21.45 9.08
C ALA A 105 -5.71 -22.85 9.27
N GLY A 106 -6.25 -23.60 10.24
CA GLY A 106 -5.80 -24.95 10.52
C GLY A 106 -5.98 -25.32 11.98
N LEU A 107 -5.08 -26.16 12.50
CA LEU A 107 -4.94 -26.43 13.92
C LEU A 107 -3.71 -25.68 14.44
N SER A 108 -3.85 -25.00 15.58
CA SER A 108 -2.72 -24.40 16.27
C SER A 108 -1.82 -25.46 16.92
N GLN A 109 -0.65 -25.04 17.40
CA GLN A 109 0.26 -25.86 18.20
C GLN A 109 -0.38 -26.40 19.50
N TRP A 110 -1.52 -25.82 19.92
CA TRP A 110 -2.31 -26.24 21.07
C TRP A 110 -3.45 -27.21 20.71
N GLY A 111 -3.59 -27.57 19.43
CA GLY A 111 -4.66 -28.42 18.93
C GLY A 111 -6.02 -27.72 18.78
N ALA A 112 -6.07 -26.39 18.87
CA ALA A 112 -7.29 -25.62 18.68
C ALA A 112 -7.50 -25.28 17.20
N PRO A 113 -8.72 -25.43 16.64
CA PRO A 113 -9.02 -24.98 15.29
C PRO A 113 -9.08 -23.45 15.22
N PHE A 114 -8.52 -22.87 14.16
CA PHE A 114 -8.49 -21.42 13.94
C PHE A 114 -8.64 -21.07 12.44
N ALA A 115 -9.06 -19.83 12.16
CA ALA A 115 -9.21 -19.27 10.82
C ALA A 115 -9.22 -17.74 10.91
N ASP A 116 -8.03 -17.14 10.91
CA ASP A 116 -7.80 -15.80 11.43
C ASP A 116 -7.06 -14.93 10.42
N MET A 117 -7.54 -13.69 10.27
CA MET A 117 -6.86 -12.66 9.51
C MET A 117 -5.74 -12.07 10.35
N ILE A 118 -4.50 -12.20 9.89
CA ILE A 118 -3.33 -11.70 10.61
C ILE A 118 -3.36 -10.18 10.60
N ALA A 119 -3.48 -9.58 11.80
CA ALA A 119 -3.72 -8.15 11.96
C ALA A 119 -2.49 -7.27 11.69
N TYR A 120 -1.28 -7.81 11.83
CA TYR A 120 -0.03 -7.05 11.69
C TYR A 120 0.07 -6.28 10.37
N PRO A 121 0.03 -6.91 9.17
CA PRO A 121 0.28 -6.22 7.90
C PRO A 121 -0.75 -5.12 7.57
N ILE A 122 -1.93 -5.16 8.17
CA ILE A 122 -2.95 -4.10 7.99
C ILE A 122 -2.91 -3.03 9.08
N ASN A 123 -2.26 -3.29 10.23
CA ASN A 123 -2.14 -2.34 11.36
C ASN A 123 -0.77 -1.65 11.42
N THR A 124 0.04 -1.75 10.37
CA THR A 124 1.37 -1.13 10.28
C THR A 124 1.59 -0.50 8.90
N GLU A 125 0.53 0.06 8.31
CA GLU A 125 0.64 0.83 7.07
C GLU A 125 1.24 2.21 7.33
N GLY A 126 1.81 2.82 6.29
CA GLY A 126 2.34 4.17 6.34
C GLY A 126 1.26 5.24 6.11
N GLN A 127 1.36 6.36 6.85
CA GLN A 127 0.40 7.45 6.70
C GLN A 127 0.68 8.26 5.43
N GLY A 128 -0.34 8.84 4.80
CA GLY A 128 -0.15 9.81 3.71
C GLY A 128 0.67 11.03 4.13
N GLY A 129 1.51 11.55 3.21
CA GLY A 129 2.28 12.77 3.42
C GLY A 129 1.36 13.97 3.63
N ARG A 130 1.65 14.82 4.63
CA ARG A 130 0.79 15.95 5.01
C ARG A 130 1.33 17.25 4.42
N ALA A 131 0.48 18.28 4.35
CA ALA A 131 0.85 19.57 3.78
C ALA A 131 1.98 20.30 4.55
N THR A 132 2.28 19.88 5.77
CA THR A 132 3.24 20.53 6.66
C THR A 132 4.37 19.61 7.14
N GLN A 133 4.24 18.29 6.98
CA GLN A 133 5.17 17.30 7.52
C GLN A 133 4.94 15.92 6.91
N ASP A 134 5.91 15.02 7.09
CA ASP A 134 5.81 13.64 6.63
C ASP A 134 4.63 12.89 7.28
N GLY A 135 4.18 11.85 6.58
CA GLY A 135 3.29 10.85 7.16
C GLY A 135 4.01 10.05 8.23
N MET A 136 3.28 9.61 9.25
CA MET A 136 3.80 8.67 10.25
C MET A 136 4.15 7.32 9.60
N ASP A 137 5.37 6.85 9.87
CA ASP A 137 5.83 5.50 9.50
C ASP A 137 5.10 4.44 10.33
N ALA A 138 4.67 3.34 9.70
CA ALA A 138 3.95 2.22 10.33
C ALA A 138 2.87 2.69 11.34
N TYR A 139 2.04 3.64 10.93
CA TYR A 139 1.18 4.39 11.84
C TYR A 139 0.01 3.57 12.41
N GLY A 140 -0.51 2.62 11.62
CA GLY A 140 -1.74 1.93 11.98
C GLY A 140 -2.49 1.35 10.79
N PHE A 141 -3.82 1.28 10.95
CA PHE A 141 -4.75 0.69 9.98
C PHE A 141 -5.64 1.76 9.33
N PRO A 142 -5.57 1.98 8.00
CA PRO A 142 -6.36 3.00 7.31
C PRO A 142 -7.87 2.88 7.36
N TRP A 143 -8.39 1.70 7.68
CA TRP A 143 -9.84 1.52 7.88
C TRP A 143 -10.27 1.78 9.32
N CYS A 144 -9.35 1.62 10.28
CA CYS A 144 -9.63 1.66 11.70
C CYS A 144 -8.41 2.25 12.43
N ALA A 145 -8.19 3.56 12.35
CA ALA A 145 -6.95 4.21 12.83
C ALA A 145 -6.61 3.97 14.33
N PHE A 146 -7.59 3.52 15.13
CA PHE A 146 -7.41 3.17 16.54
C PHE A 146 -6.99 1.72 16.77
N GLY A 147 -7.00 0.88 15.74
CA GLY A 147 -6.44 -0.48 15.78
C GLY A 147 -4.96 -0.49 16.13
N ARG A 148 -4.47 -1.62 16.63
CA ARG A 148 -3.08 -1.80 17.04
C ARG A 148 -2.54 -3.11 16.49
N ALA A 149 -1.30 -3.06 16.03
CA ALA A 149 -0.58 -4.25 15.61
C ALA A 149 -0.28 -5.14 16.83
N PRO A 150 -0.32 -6.48 16.67
CA PRO A 150 0.06 -7.40 17.74
C PRO A 150 1.58 -7.44 17.92
N ASP A 151 2.02 -7.79 19.13
CA ASP A 151 3.40 -8.19 19.38
C ASP A 151 3.70 -9.52 18.69
N VAL A 152 4.92 -9.68 18.16
CA VAL A 152 5.36 -10.92 17.50
C VAL A 152 5.26 -12.12 18.45
N GLU A 153 5.62 -11.95 19.73
CA GLU A 153 5.50 -13.02 20.74
C GLU A 153 4.05 -13.50 20.89
N SER A 154 3.08 -12.60 20.78
CA SER A 154 1.65 -12.97 20.81
C SER A 154 1.25 -13.73 19.56
N MET A 155 1.75 -13.33 18.39
CA MET A 155 1.50 -14.02 17.12
C MET A 155 2.08 -15.44 17.13
N GLU A 156 3.34 -15.62 17.53
CA GLU A 156 4.01 -16.93 17.61
C GLU A 156 3.43 -17.82 18.70
N ASN A 157 2.88 -17.23 19.76
CA ASN A 157 2.18 -18.01 20.80
C ASN A 157 0.82 -18.52 20.32
N GLU A 158 0.07 -17.75 19.55
CA GLU A 158 -1.30 -18.12 19.14
C GLU A 158 -1.32 -18.98 17.87
N PHE A 159 -0.49 -18.61 16.89
CA PHE A 159 -0.48 -19.23 15.57
C PHE A 159 0.72 -20.16 15.40
N PRO A 160 0.58 -21.24 14.60
CA PRO A 160 1.68 -22.15 14.27
C PRO A 160 2.63 -21.53 13.23
N MET A 161 3.30 -20.45 13.64
CA MET A 161 4.21 -19.67 12.83
C MET A 161 5.43 -19.20 13.63
N LEU A 162 6.51 -18.92 12.92
CA LEU A 162 7.70 -18.23 13.41
C LEU A 162 7.90 -16.98 12.55
N VAL A 163 8.29 -15.86 13.16
CA VAL A 163 8.47 -14.56 12.50
C VAL A 163 9.91 -14.04 12.66
N PRO A 164 10.85 -14.48 11.81
CA PRO A 164 12.26 -14.12 11.94
C PRO A 164 12.59 -12.63 11.72
N LEU A 165 11.76 -11.93 10.96
CA LEU A 165 11.94 -10.52 10.64
C LEU A 165 10.61 -9.81 10.82
N SER A 166 10.65 -8.67 11.51
CA SER A 166 9.53 -7.75 11.67
C SER A 166 10.09 -6.33 11.77
N SER A 167 10.12 -5.60 10.67
CA SER A 167 10.80 -4.30 10.59
C SER A 167 10.12 -3.33 9.62
N HIS A 168 10.52 -2.06 9.65
CA HIS A 168 10.12 -1.10 8.63
C HIS A 168 10.59 -1.57 7.24
N TRP A 169 9.73 -1.35 6.24
CA TRP A 169 10.01 -1.66 4.85
C TRP A 169 10.61 -0.42 4.19
N LYS A 170 11.95 -0.41 4.03
CA LYS A 170 12.69 0.68 3.39
C LYS A 170 12.15 0.98 1.99
N ASP A 171 12.16 2.26 1.62
CA ASP A 171 11.71 2.79 0.32
C ASP A 171 10.23 2.52 -0.02
N SER A 172 9.43 2.07 0.95
CA SER A 172 8.02 1.73 0.71
C SER A 172 7.04 2.91 0.83
N GLY A 173 7.50 4.07 1.31
CA GLY A 173 6.67 5.28 1.37
C GLY A 173 6.64 6.03 0.04
N GLY A 174 5.47 6.53 -0.35
CA GLY A 174 5.33 7.40 -1.52
C GLY A 174 6.14 8.69 -1.36
N HIS A 175 6.98 8.99 -2.35
CA HIS A 175 7.93 10.10 -2.26
C HIS A 175 7.27 11.46 -2.55
N GLY A 176 7.74 12.51 -1.90
CA GLY A 176 7.28 13.87 -2.13
C GLY A 176 8.09 14.87 -1.32
N LYS A 177 7.76 16.16 -1.45
CA LYS A 177 8.25 17.21 -0.53
C LYS A 177 8.08 16.78 0.91
N TYR A 178 6.90 16.25 1.23
CA TYR A 178 6.64 15.45 2.42
C TYR A 178 6.31 14.02 2.00
N ARG A 179 7.09 13.06 2.48
CA ARG A 179 6.91 11.65 2.09
C ARG A 179 5.73 11.05 2.85
N GLY A 180 5.12 10.04 2.25
CA GLY A 180 4.31 9.08 2.99
C GLY A 180 5.18 8.32 3.99
N GLY A 181 4.54 7.84 5.05
CA GLY A 181 5.15 6.89 5.97
C GLY A 181 5.52 5.61 5.23
N VAL A 182 6.60 4.97 5.66
CA VAL A 182 6.92 3.61 5.20
C VAL A 182 6.00 2.59 5.87
N GLY A 183 5.78 1.47 5.20
CA GLY A 183 5.15 0.29 5.78
C GLY A 183 6.16 -0.58 6.54
N THR A 184 5.80 -1.85 6.70
CA THR A 184 6.58 -2.90 7.36
C THR A 184 6.60 -4.16 6.52
N ALA A 185 7.62 -4.97 6.73
CA ALA A 185 7.69 -6.33 6.20
C ALA A 185 7.86 -7.32 7.36
N GLN A 186 7.18 -8.47 7.24
CA GLN A 186 7.39 -9.64 8.07
C GLN A 186 7.74 -10.86 7.22
N LEU A 187 8.48 -11.79 7.80
CA LEU A 187 8.70 -13.12 7.22
C LEU A 187 7.93 -14.13 8.04
N TRP A 188 7.04 -14.88 7.41
CA TRP A 188 6.24 -15.90 8.07
C TRP A 188 6.70 -17.28 7.64
N VAL A 189 7.11 -18.06 8.63
CA VAL A 189 7.55 -19.44 8.48
C VAL A 189 6.51 -20.32 9.15
N SER A 190 5.96 -21.30 8.45
CA SER A 190 5.10 -22.30 9.09
C SER A 190 5.90 -23.09 10.13
N HIS A 191 5.41 -23.17 11.36
CA HIS A 191 6.11 -23.77 12.49
C HIS A 191 5.18 -24.63 13.37
N HIS A 192 5.76 -25.51 14.20
CA HIS A 192 5.08 -26.45 15.12
C HIS A 192 4.18 -27.55 14.52
N VAL A 193 3.36 -27.25 13.53
CA VAL A 193 2.40 -28.20 12.94
C VAL A 193 2.80 -28.56 11.51
N PRO A 194 2.42 -29.73 10.96
CA PRO A 194 2.87 -30.16 9.63
C PRO A 194 2.43 -29.24 8.48
N MET A 195 1.30 -28.55 8.65
CA MET A 195 0.67 -27.76 7.59
C MET A 195 -0.28 -26.71 8.18
N VAL A 196 -0.31 -25.54 7.55
CA VAL A 196 -1.34 -24.51 7.71
C VAL A 196 -1.95 -24.20 6.34
N PHE A 197 -3.14 -23.59 6.32
CA PHE A 197 -3.70 -23.01 5.10
C PHE A 197 -3.49 -21.50 5.09
N GLN A 198 -3.17 -20.95 3.92
CA GLN A 198 -3.05 -19.52 3.70
C GLN A 198 -3.91 -19.06 2.52
N MET A 199 -4.45 -17.86 2.65
CA MET A 199 -4.96 -17.07 1.52
C MET A 199 -4.74 -15.57 1.78
N ALA A 200 -4.74 -14.75 0.74
CA ALA A 200 -4.64 -13.30 0.85
C ALA A 200 -5.66 -12.60 -0.04
N ILE A 201 -6.08 -11.40 0.36
CA ILE A 201 -7.27 -10.78 -0.21
C ILE A 201 -7.03 -9.55 -1.08
N ALA A 202 -5.85 -8.93 -1.06
CA ALA A 202 -5.60 -7.61 -1.66
C ALA A 202 -5.13 -7.65 -3.13
N ASP A 203 -5.11 -6.49 -3.79
CA ASP A 203 -4.69 -6.31 -5.17
C ASP A 203 -3.34 -5.55 -5.27
N ASN A 204 -3.21 -4.60 -6.19
CA ASN A 204 -2.07 -3.68 -6.32
C ASN A 204 -0.66 -4.27 -6.57
N SER A 205 -0.57 -5.51 -7.07
CA SER A 205 0.72 -6.08 -7.51
C SER A 205 1.23 -5.48 -8.83
N SER A 206 0.34 -4.96 -9.68
CA SER A 206 0.70 -4.38 -10.99
C SER A 206 0.68 -2.86 -11.01
N VAL A 207 -0.26 -2.22 -10.29
CA VAL A 207 -0.39 -0.77 -10.18
C VAL A 207 -1.08 -0.44 -8.86
N GLN A 208 -0.67 0.66 -8.22
CA GLN A 208 -1.29 1.13 -6.99
C GLN A 208 -2.61 1.87 -7.25
N THR A 209 -3.57 1.68 -6.35
CA THR A 209 -4.88 2.35 -6.39
C THR A 209 -4.80 3.83 -5.99
N PRO A 210 -4.15 4.23 -4.87
CA PRO A 210 -4.18 5.62 -4.44
C PRO A 210 -3.31 6.51 -5.32
N GLN A 211 -3.80 7.74 -5.49
CA GLN A 211 -3.11 8.80 -6.22
C GLN A 211 -2.40 9.72 -5.24
N PRO A 212 -1.17 10.17 -5.56
CA PRO A 212 -0.45 11.13 -4.73
C PRO A 212 -1.06 12.53 -4.82
N LEU A 213 -0.60 13.43 -3.95
CA LEU A 213 -1.13 14.79 -3.89
C LEU A 213 -0.07 15.83 -4.30
N PHE A 214 -0.48 16.77 -5.16
CA PHE A 214 0.30 17.97 -5.54
C PHE A 214 1.73 17.71 -6.01
N GLY A 215 1.96 16.63 -6.77
CA GLY A 215 3.27 16.34 -7.38
C GLY A 215 4.11 15.30 -6.64
N GLY A 216 3.57 14.67 -5.59
CA GLY A 216 4.17 13.47 -5.00
C GLY A 216 4.03 12.23 -5.88
N TYR A 217 4.56 11.11 -5.38
CA TYR A 217 4.45 9.77 -5.95
C TYR A 217 3.68 8.82 -5.02
N SER A 218 3.05 7.80 -5.62
CA SER A 218 2.50 6.67 -4.87
C SER A 218 3.62 5.81 -4.28
N GLN A 219 3.27 4.98 -3.31
CA GLN A 219 4.09 3.89 -2.80
C GLN A 219 4.37 2.82 -3.89
N PRO A 220 5.35 1.89 -3.72
CA PRO A 220 5.59 0.81 -4.68
C PRO A 220 4.44 -0.20 -4.71
N THR A 221 4.36 -1.01 -5.77
CA THR A 221 3.42 -2.13 -5.85
C THR A 221 3.74 -3.22 -4.82
N CYS A 222 2.73 -4.03 -4.49
CA CYS A 222 2.87 -5.11 -3.50
C CYS A 222 2.56 -6.46 -4.15
N PRO A 223 3.58 -7.22 -4.61
CA PRO A 223 3.38 -8.61 -5.01
C PRO A 223 3.33 -9.53 -3.79
N GLY A 224 2.63 -10.66 -3.92
CA GLY A 224 2.84 -11.77 -3.00
C GLY A 224 4.21 -12.38 -3.27
N VAL A 225 5.09 -12.43 -2.27
CA VAL A 225 6.43 -13.01 -2.42
C VAL A 225 6.56 -14.25 -1.55
N VAL A 226 7.04 -15.33 -2.17
CA VAL A 226 7.29 -16.60 -1.51
C VAL A 226 8.73 -17.03 -1.78
N LEU A 227 9.48 -17.29 -0.71
CA LEU A 227 10.79 -17.95 -0.81
C LEU A 227 10.61 -19.43 -0.54
N ASN A 228 10.99 -20.26 -1.50
CA ASN A 228 10.96 -21.71 -1.37
C ASN A 228 12.37 -22.25 -1.16
N ASN A 229 12.48 -23.45 -0.58
CA ASN A 229 13.76 -24.15 -0.43
C ASN A 229 14.81 -23.36 0.39
N VAL A 230 14.37 -22.50 1.31
CA VAL A 230 15.26 -21.77 2.22
C VAL A 230 15.38 -22.54 3.53
N ASN A 231 16.60 -22.92 3.90
CA ASN A 231 16.86 -23.48 5.23
C ASN A 231 16.88 -22.37 6.28
N ILE A 232 15.69 -21.98 6.75
CA ILE A 232 15.57 -20.87 7.69
C ILE A 232 16.26 -21.15 9.03
N THR A 233 16.28 -22.39 9.49
CA THR A 233 16.99 -22.77 10.73
C THR A 233 18.49 -22.51 10.62
N GLU A 234 19.11 -22.94 9.52
CA GLU A 234 20.52 -22.66 9.25
C GLU A 234 20.78 -21.17 9.03
N THR A 235 19.88 -20.49 8.32
CA THR A 235 19.93 -19.03 8.13
C THR A 235 19.95 -18.31 9.47
N LEU A 236 19.05 -18.66 10.39
CA LEU A 236 18.99 -18.04 11.72
C LEU A 236 20.18 -18.41 12.60
N ALA A 237 20.75 -19.61 12.43
CA ALA A 237 21.93 -20.03 13.17
C ALA A 237 23.24 -19.37 12.68
N THR A 238 23.31 -18.97 11.41
CA THR A 238 24.54 -18.49 10.77
C THR A 238 24.51 -16.99 10.44
N ALA A 239 23.34 -16.36 10.37
CA ALA A 239 23.22 -14.95 10.07
C ALA A 239 23.87 -14.09 11.14
N GLU A 240 24.78 -13.21 10.71
CA GLU A 240 25.30 -12.16 11.58
C GLU A 240 24.16 -11.19 11.96
N SER A 241 24.21 -10.68 13.18
CA SER A 241 23.21 -9.73 13.68
C SER A 241 23.05 -8.55 12.72
N GLY A 242 21.80 -8.19 12.40
CA GLY A 242 21.47 -7.10 11.48
C GLY A 242 21.59 -7.41 9.99
N THR A 243 21.96 -8.63 9.60
CA THR A 243 22.09 -9.01 8.18
C THR A 243 20.85 -9.66 7.58
N LEU A 244 19.90 -10.10 8.42
CA LEU A 244 18.59 -10.59 8.00
C LEU A 244 17.70 -9.40 7.63
N THR A 245 17.80 -8.98 6.38
CA THR A 245 17.01 -7.88 5.79
C THR A 245 16.17 -8.43 4.65
N LEU A 246 15.08 -7.74 4.31
CA LEU A 246 14.25 -8.11 3.17
C LEU A 246 15.07 -8.11 1.88
N GLU A 247 15.92 -7.10 1.69
CA GLU A 247 16.78 -6.96 0.51
C GLU A 247 17.77 -8.12 0.38
N ALA A 248 18.40 -8.56 1.48
CA ALA A 248 19.32 -9.69 1.46
C ALA A 248 18.62 -11.01 1.12
N LEU A 249 17.38 -11.19 1.56
CA LEU A 249 16.59 -12.37 1.24
C LEU A 249 16.18 -12.37 -0.23
N LEU A 250 15.68 -11.24 -0.73
CA LEU A 250 15.29 -11.08 -2.13
C LEU A 250 16.49 -11.18 -3.09
N SER A 251 17.70 -10.84 -2.64
CA SER A 251 18.92 -10.99 -3.45
C SER A 251 19.44 -12.43 -3.51
N GLY A 252 18.78 -13.39 -2.83
CA GLY A 252 19.21 -14.78 -2.76
C GLY A 252 20.44 -15.02 -1.88
N LYS A 253 20.79 -14.09 -0.98
CA LYS A 253 21.98 -14.21 -0.11
C LYS A 253 21.98 -15.49 0.72
N PHE A 254 20.80 -15.95 1.11
CA PHE A 254 20.59 -17.13 1.95
C PHE A 254 20.15 -18.37 1.15
N GLY A 255 20.31 -18.35 -0.17
CA GLY A 255 19.84 -19.40 -1.06
C GLY A 255 18.32 -19.43 -1.24
N GLY A 256 17.81 -20.55 -1.76
CA GLY A 256 16.41 -20.75 -2.09
C GLY A 256 15.95 -20.05 -3.37
N ASP A 257 14.69 -20.30 -3.74
CA ASP A 257 14.06 -19.78 -4.95
C ASP A 257 13.03 -18.71 -4.58
N VAL A 258 13.26 -17.48 -5.03
CA VAL A 258 12.32 -16.37 -4.85
C VAL A 258 11.30 -16.39 -5.98
N SER A 259 10.02 -16.42 -5.62
CA SER A 259 8.91 -16.34 -6.56
C SER A 259 7.97 -15.20 -6.19
N SER A 260 7.39 -14.57 -7.22
CA SER A 260 6.36 -13.53 -7.07
C SER A 260 5.06 -13.99 -7.68
N GLN A 261 3.96 -13.65 -7.03
CA GLN A 261 2.60 -13.89 -7.48
C GLN A 261 1.74 -12.63 -7.21
N PRO A 262 0.53 -12.52 -7.78
CA PRO A 262 -0.43 -11.55 -7.29
C PRO A 262 -0.61 -11.67 -5.78
N TYR A 263 -0.76 -10.55 -5.08
CA TYR A 263 -0.89 -10.56 -3.61
C TYR A 263 -2.13 -11.36 -3.19
N GLY A 264 -3.27 -11.08 -3.83
CA GLY A 264 -4.49 -11.86 -3.69
C GLY A 264 -4.28 -13.29 -4.18
N SER A 265 -4.53 -14.24 -3.29
CA SER A 265 -4.29 -15.67 -3.53
C SER A 265 -5.46 -16.49 -3.03
N ALA A 266 -5.76 -17.58 -3.77
CA ALA A 266 -6.70 -18.59 -3.30
C ALA A 266 -6.12 -19.38 -2.13
N ILE A 267 -6.99 -20.08 -1.40
CA ILE A 267 -6.59 -20.96 -0.30
C ILE A 267 -5.64 -22.04 -0.82
N HIS A 268 -4.47 -22.14 -0.20
CA HIS A 268 -3.49 -23.18 -0.49
C HIS A 268 -2.80 -23.65 0.80
N PRO A 269 -2.33 -24.90 0.84
CA PRO A 269 -1.56 -25.41 1.96
C PRO A 269 -0.14 -24.81 1.96
N VAL A 270 0.37 -24.56 3.15
CA VAL A 270 1.76 -24.18 3.42
C VAL A 270 2.29 -25.24 4.38
N MET A 271 3.26 -26.02 3.92
CA MET A 271 3.86 -27.08 4.71
C MET A 271 4.94 -26.50 5.63
N ASN A 272 5.16 -27.16 6.76
CA ASN A 272 6.17 -26.75 7.73
C ASN A 272 7.57 -26.73 7.09
N GLY A 273 8.23 -25.57 7.10
CA GLY A 273 9.58 -25.41 6.58
C GLY A 273 9.74 -25.36 5.04
N ASP A 274 8.67 -25.53 4.27
CA ASP A 274 8.77 -25.57 2.79
C ASP A 274 8.91 -24.16 2.18
N SER A 275 8.21 -23.17 2.74
CA SER A 275 8.11 -21.82 2.19
C SER A 275 8.10 -20.74 3.27
N ILE A 276 8.71 -19.59 2.94
CA ILE A 276 8.63 -18.35 3.71
C ILE A 276 7.72 -17.38 2.95
N ILE A 277 6.65 -16.94 3.60
CA ILE A 277 5.73 -15.95 3.04
C ILE A 277 6.15 -14.56 3.54
N ILE A 278 6.27 -13.60 2.62
CA ILE A 278 6.57 -12.21 3.01
C ILE A 278 5.25 -11.46 3.25
N GLY A 279 4.97 -11.17 4.52
CA GLY A 279 3.85 -10.33 4.92
C GLY A 279 4.21 -8.85 4.77
N LEU A 280 3.81 -8.24 3.65
CA LEU A 280 4.05 -6.83 3.37
C LEU A 280 2.84 -5.99 3.79
N SER A 281 3.06 -4.93 4.57
CA SER A 281 2.06 -3.85 4.66
C SER A 281 2.18 -2.94 3.43
N THR A 282 1.86 -1.66 3.54
CA THR A 282 2.03 -0.68 2.47
C THR A 282 2.42 0.68 3.04
N GLY A 283 3.07 1.52 2.24
CA GLY A 283 3.35 2.91 2.63
C GLY A 283 2.21 3.85 2.23
N GLY A 284 2.28 5.09 2.73
CA GLY A 284 1.36 6.16 2.35
C GLY A 284 1.78 6.87 1.07
N THR A 285 0.88 7.62 0.43
CA THR A 285 1.24 8.43 -0.75
C THR A 285 2.00 9.71 -0.39
N GLY A 286 2.81 10.23 -1.31
CA GLY A 286 3.59 11.46 -1.12
C GLY A 286 2.80 12.75 -1.39
N TYR A 287 3.25 13.83 -0.74
CA TYR A 287 2.76 15.20 -0.93
C TYR A 287 3.86 16.09 -1.53
N GLY A 288 3.56 16.81 -2.61
CA GLY A 288 4.46 17.80 -3.19
C GLY A 288 5.62 17.19 -4.00
N ASP A 289 6.30 17.99 -4.80
CA ASP A 289 7.43 17.55 -5.62
C ASP A 289 8.62 17.07 -4.74
N PRO A 290 9.14 15.84 -4.94
CA PRO A 290 10.31 15.35 -4.22
C PRO A 290 11.55 16.26 -4.29
N VAL A 291 11.77 16.99 -5.39
CA VAL A 291 12.93 17.89 -5.53
C VAL A 291 12.84 19.07 -4.55
N GLU A 292 11.63 19.43 -4.10
CA GLU A 292 11.42 20.47 -3.08
C GLU A 292 11.66 19.98 -1.65
N ARG A 293 11.85 18.68 -1.42
CA ARG A 293 12.10 18.14 -0.08
C ARG A 293 13.37 18.76 0.50
N ARG A 294 13.38 19.09 1.79
CA ARG A 294 14.59 19.60 2.46
C ARG A 294 15.68 18.51 2.46
N ALA A 295 16.89 18.81 1.98
CA ALA A 295 17.98 17.83 1.90
C ALA A 295 18.28 17.19 3.27
N SER A 296 18.34 18.00 4.34
CA SER A 296 18.53 17.49 5.71
C SER A 296 17.40 16.57 6.21
N SER A 297 16.21 16.61 5.61
CA SER A 297 15.17 15.63 5.92
C SER A 297 15.45 14.29 5.24
N VAL A 298 15.95 14.32 4.00
CA VAL A 298 16.37 13.11 3.26
C VAL A 298 17.55 12.42 3.95
N GLU A 299 18.56 13.18 4.38
CA GLU A 299 19.69 12.64 5.17
C GLU A 299 19.21 11.91 6.41
N ARG A 300 18.26 12.49 7.18
CA ARG A 300 17.68 11.81 8.34
C ARG A 300 16.92 10.55 7.96
N ASP A 301 16.24 10.52 6.81
CA ASP A 301 15.54 9.31 6.35
C ASP A 301 16.54 8.20 5.98
N VAL A 302 17.67 8.57 5.37
CA VAL A 302 18.78 7.64 5.04
C VAL A 302 19.41 7.08 6.32
N VAL A 303 19.76 7.95 7.27
CA VAL A 303 20.33 7.55 8.57
C VAL A 303 19.38 6.62 9.34
N LYS A 304 18.07 6.84 9.24
CA LYS A 304 17.06 5.97 9.86
C LYS A 304 16.78 4.68 9.07
N GLY A 305 17.39 4.50 7.90
CA GLY A 305 17.18 3.35 7.03
C GLY A 305 15.77 3.28 6.42
N LEU A 306 15.07 4.42 6.32
CA LEU A 306 13.74 4.52 5.72
C LEU A 306 13.81 4.78 4.22
N VAL A 307 14.86 5.47 3.79
CA VAL A 307 15.18 5.79 2.39
C VAL A 307 16.59 5.26 2.07
N SER A 308 16.78 4.63 0.92
CA SER A 308 18.11 4.22 0.44
C SER A 308 18.91 5.38 -0.14
N TYR A 309 20.23 5.20 -0.27
CA TYR A 309 21.11 6.19 -0.90
C TYR A 309 20.74 6.42 -2.37
N GLU A 310 20.36 5.34 -3.06
CA GLU A 310 19.91 5.33 -4.44
C GLU A 310 18.64 6.18 -4.59
N VAL A 311 17.63 5.95 -3.75
CA VAL A 311 16.39 6.73 -3.77
C VAL A 311 16.65 8.19 -3.37
N ALA A 312 17.50 8.45 -2.38
CA ALA A 312 17.91 9.81 -2.02
C ALA A 312 18.44 10.59 -3.23
N ARG A 313 19.32 9.98 -4.02
CA ARG A 313 19.89 10.58 -5.24
C ARG A 313 18.85 10.66 -6.36
N ASP A 314 18.23 9.55 -6.73
CA ASP A 314 17.48 9.42 -7.98
C ASP A 314 16.10 10.08 -7.93
N VAL A 315 15.49 10.13 -6.74
CA VAL A 315 14.13 10.69 -6.56
C VAL A 315 14.18 12.11 -6.01
N TYR A 316 15.03 12.37 -5.00
CA TYR A 316 15.09 13.67 -4.32
C TYR A 316 16.22 14.58 -4.81
N GLY A 317 17.15 14.06 -5.61
CA GLY A 317 18.36 14.78 -6.02
C GLY A 317 19.30 15.07 -4.85
N VAL A 318 19.27 14.27 -3.78
CA VAL A 318 20.09 14.48 -2.57
C VAL A 318 21.17 13.42 -2.51
N VAL A 319 22.43 13.87 -2.48
CA VAL A 319 23.58 12.99 -2.39
C VAL A 319 24.03 12.93 -0.94
N VAL A 320 23.98 11.74 -0.34
CA VAL A 320 24.48 11.46 1.01
C VAL A 320 25.66 10.52 0.87
N ASP A 321 26.80 10.87 1.46
CA ASP A 321 28.00 10.04 1.44
C ASP A 321 27.80 8.80 2.34
N PRO A 322 27.88 7.57 1.80
CA PRO A 322 27.70 6.35 2.59
C PRO A 322 28.75 6.13 3.68
N ALA A 323 29.94 6.74 3.55
CA ALA A 323 31.00 6.61 4.55
C ALA A 323 30.76 7.49 5.78
N THR A 324 30.15 8.66 5.59
CA THR A 324 29.99 9.67 6.65
C THR A 324 28.54 9.87 7.08
N ASN A 325 27.56 9.40 6.31
CA ASN A 325 26.14 9.71 6.45
C ASN A 325 25.85 11.21 6.45
N GLN A 326 26.65 11.99 5.71
CA GLN A 326 26.47 13.44 5.58
C GLN A 326 26.11 13.82 4.15
N ILE A 327 25.30 14.87 4.03
CA ILE A 327 24.96 15.47 2.72
C ILE A 327 26.22 16.05 2.06
N ASP A 328 26.38 15.74 0.79
CA ASP A 328 27.23 16.52 -0.12
C ASP A 328 26.39 17.64 -0.73
N GLU A 329 26.57 18.87 -0.25
CA GLU A 329 25.80 20.02 -0.72
C GLU A 329 26.05 20.35 -2.19
N ALA A 330 27.29 20.20 -2.66
CA ALA A 330 27.65 20.52 -4.03
C ALA A 330 27.05 19.48 -4.99
N ALA A 331 27.23 18.19 -4.69
CA ALA A 331 26.66 17.11 -5.50
C ALA A 331 25.12 17.09 -5.45
N THR A 332 24.51 17.49 -4.32
CA THR A 332 23.06 17.66 -4.21
C THR A 332 22.54 18.79 -5.09
N ALA A 333 23.24 19.94 -5.15
CA ALA A 333 22.85 21.05 -6.02
C ALA A 333 22.92 20.66 -7.50
N GLU A 334 23.99 19.95 -7.90
CA GLU A 334 24.17 19.42 -9.26
C GLU A 334 23.08 18.40 -9.61
N ALA A 335 22.87 17.38 -8.76
CA ALA A 335 21.86 16.34 -8.99
C ALA A 335 20.44 16.91 -9.14
N ARG A 336 20.08 17.94 -8.37
CA ARG A 336 18.78 18.62 -8.53
C ARG A 336 18.68 19.41 -9.82
N ALA A 337 19.74 20.12 -10.20
CA ALA A 337 19.78 20.84 -11.47
C ALA A 337 19.61 19.87 -12.64
N ASP A 338 20.27 18.72 -12.59
CA ASP A 338 20.16 17.66 -13.61
C ASP A 338 18.75 17.08 -13.68
N LEU A 339 18.12 16.78 -12.53
CA LEU A 339 16.73 16.30 -12.49
C LEU A 339 15.74 17.31 -13.10
N VAL A 340 15.92 18.60 -12.82
CA VAL A 340 15.09 19.67 -13.39
C VAL A 340 15.36 19.82 -14.90
N ALA A 341 16.62 19.81 -15.33
CA ALA A 341 16.97 19.87 -16.75
C ALA A 341 16.38 18.67 -17.52
N ALA A 342 16.48 17.47 -16.97
CA ALA A 342 15.88 16.27 -17.55
C ALA A 342 14.34 16.31 -17.59
N ARG A 343 13.69 17.01 -16.66
CA ARG A 343 12.22 17.26 -16.65
C ARG A 343 11.83 18.22 -17.77
N LEU A 344 12.56 19.31 -17.92
CA LEU A 344 12.33 20.29 -18.98
C LEU A 344 12.57 19.68 -20.37
N ALA A 345 13.61 18.86 -20.53
CA ALA A 345 13.94 18.24 -21.81
C ALA A 345 12.90 17.21 -22.29
N ARG A 346 12.26 16.47 -21.37
CA ARG A 346 11.24 15.46 -21.71
C ARG A 346 9.81 16.01 -21.78
N GLY A 347 9.56 17.18 -21.19
CA GLY A 347 8.24 17.78 -21.13
C GLY A 347 7.84 18.36 -22.49
N VAL A 348 6.62 18.08 -22.92
CA VAL A 348 6.00 18.70 -24.09
C VAL A 348 4.75 19.47 -23.66
N PRO A 349 4.30 20.47 -24.44
CA PRO A 349 3.05 21.20 -24.15
C PRO A 349 1.85 20.26 -23.99
N TYR A 350 0.88 20.66 -23.17
CA TYR A 350 -0.28 19.84 -22.83
C TYR A 350 -1.05 19.33 -24.06
N ASP A 351 -1.34 20.20 -25.02
CA ASP A 351 -2.13 19.83 -26.21
C ASP A 351 -1.39 18.79 -27.07
N GLU A 352 -0.06 18.89 -27.17
CA GLU A 352 0.78 17.92 -27.89
C GLU A 352 0.83 16.57 -27.16
N PHE A 353 0.99 16.60 -25.83
CA PHE A 353 0.94 15.38 -25.02
C PHE A 353 -0.41 14.66 -25.15
N VAL A 354 -1.53 15.38 -24.98
CA VAL A 354 -2.87 14.78 -25.01
C VAL A 354 -3.18 14.20 -26.39
N ALA A 355 -2.82 14.91 -27.48
CA ALA A 355 -3.03 14.41 -28.83
C ALA A 355 -2.41 13.02 -29.05
N SER A 356 -1.17 12.82 -28.61
CA SER A 356 -0.47 11.53 -28.73
C SER A 356 -0.89 10.51 -27.66
N TRP A 357 -1.16 10.95 -26.44
CA TRP A 357 -1.55 10.08 -25.33
C TRP A 357 -2.93 9.45 -25.54
N SER A 358 -3.89 10.22 -26.06
CA SER A 358 -5.27 9.77 -26.27
C SER A 358 -5.42 8.69 -27.36
N GLU A 359 -4.41 8.51 -28.21
CA GLU A 359 -4.36 7.40 -29.18
C GLU A 359 -4.00 6.06 -28.52
N ARG A 360 -3.41 6.09 -27.32
CA ARG A 360 -2.97 4.89 -26.62
C ARG A 360 -4.17 4.16 -26.03
N LYS A 361 -4.12 2.83 -26.15
CA LYS A 361 -5.09 1.92 -25.55
C LYS A 361 -4.33 0.78 -24.84
N PRO A 362 -4.76 0.36 -23.64
CA PRO A 362 -4.25 -0.86 -23.04
C PRO A 362 -4.60 -2.09 -23.88
N ASP A 363 -3.85 -3.18 -23.71
CA ASP A 363 -4.15 -4.45 -24.38
C ASP A 363 -5.58 -4.92 -24.02
N ASP A 364 -6.31 -5.48 -24.99
CA ASP A 364 -7.67 -5.96 -24.76
C ASP A 364 -7.73 -7.06 -23.67
N ALA A 365 -6.65 -7.83 -23.50
CA ALA A 365 -6.53 -8.86 -22.47
C ALA A 365 -6.59 -8.27 -21.05
N ILE A 366 -6.14 -7.03 -20.83
CA ILE A 366 -6.22 -6.39 -19.51
C ILE A 366 -7.55 -5.63 -19.29
N LEU A 367 -8.33 -5.45 -20.36
CA LEU A 367 -9.62 -4.74 -20.32
C LEU A 367 -10.82 -5.67 -20.10
N THR A 368 -10.60 -6.97 -19.87
CA THR A 368 -11.67 -7.99 -19.78
C THR A 368 -12.81 -7.63 -18.82
N HIS A 369 -12.52 -6.92 -17.72
CA HIS A 369 -13.51 -6.49 -16.73
C HIS A 369 -13.62 -4.96 -16.57
N PHE A 370 -13.03 -4.19 -17.49
CA PHE A 370 -13.01 -2.73 -17.40
C PHE A 370 -14.36 -2.09 -17.75
N GLY A 371 -15.14 -2.73 -18.64
CA GLY A 371 -16.29 -2.15 -19.30
C GLY A 371 -15.91 -1.57 -20.67
N SER A 372 -16.62 -0.55 -21.15
CA SER A 372 -16.21 0.17 -22.36
C SER A 372 -14.91 0.92 -22.12
N TRP A 373 -14.00 0.92 -23.10
CA TRP A 373 -12.83 1.80 -23.05
C TRP A 373 -13.12 3.14 -23.75
N PRO A 374 -12.75 4.30 -23.17
CA PRO A 374 -12.13 4.51 -21.85
C PRO A 374 -13.14 4.76 -20.71
N ASP A 375 -14.44 4.84 -21.02
CA ASP A 375 -15.46 5.36 -20.10
C ASP A 375 -15.75 4.45 -18.89
N GLY A 376 -15.41 3.17 -18.98
CA GLY A 376 -15.73 2.15 -17.98
C GLY A 376 -17.24 1.93 -17.83
N ALA A 377 -18.02 2.06 -18.90
CA ALA A 377 -19.46 1.86 -18.86
C ALA A 377 -19.83 0.37 -19.01
N VAL A 378 -21.02 0.01 -18.53
CA VAL A 378 -21.56 -1.35 -18.65
C VAL A 378 -21.86 -1.65 -20.13
N VAL A 379 -21.13 -2.59 -20.73
CA VAL A 379 -21.34 -3.02 -22.13
C VAL A 379 -22.26 -4.23 -22.21
N THR A 380 -22.15 -5.16 -21.26
CA THR A 380 -22.98 -6.37 -21.19
C THR A 380 -23.28 -6.66 -19.73
N PRO A 381 -24.56 -6.87 -19.35
CA PRO A 381 -24.92 -7.23 -17.99
C PRO A 381 -24.22 -8.50 -17.55
N LEU A 382 -23.72 -8.52 -16.31
CA LEU A 382 -23.05 -9.69 -15.76
C LEU A 382 -24.07 -10.70 -15.24
N MET A 383 -24.16 -11.86 -15.89
CA MET A 383 -25.05 -12.94 -15.48
C MET A 383 -24.34 -13.84 -14.46
N ARG A 384 -24.96 -14.01 -13.28
CA ARG A 384 -24.48 -14.92 -12.22
C ARG A 384 -25.45 -16.12 -12.16
N PRO A 385 -24.98 -17.34 -12.49
CA PRO A 385 -25.82 -18.53 -12.56
C PRO A 385 -26.37 -18.96 -11.20
#